data_AF-A0A7S1ARV8-F1
#
_entry.id   AF-A0A7S1ARV8-F1
#
_cell.length_a   1.000
_cell.length_b   1.000
_cell.length_c   1.000
_cell.angle_alpha   90.00
_cell.angle_beta   90.00
_cell.angle_gamma   90.00
#
_symmetry.space_group_name_H-M   'P 1'
#
loop_
_entity.id
_entity.type
_entity.pdbx_description
1 polymer ?
#
loop_
_entity_poly.entity_id
_entity_poly.type
_entity_poly.pdbx_seq_one_letter_code
_entity_poly.pdbx_strand_id
1 'polypeptide(L)'
;RTSPDASSAESREFGNRAFGLGDYTTAKAAYMRAAEVEPKDSLWLKSIANLALVSLKLELGRRAWELCVHGLEVASEIDSPDVPGLRQKLQLRKASALLLWNVVNNYRASLLVTPQCPTKFTPLLRDSVCAPSNKGSLFFAGQFLETDKSSRFLITLGALTCLVIFAWTPAHGGRGFGAHVPVGALLHGCARRMLSKSEHVLEEVVQALKTTFADVSSEDVEVHVVGGHEGEDFNIALKSYFPSHSQKHYFSWHILDAVRAAGFGCVNTAMQNVFEGEEITSVQVELRLRRMNQRFILAALDKETGNIVTHTENATDPVPPVWWKSEAEFTSRLRIGGQPMVHAKTSY
;
A
#
# COMPACT_ATOMS: atom_id res chain seq x y z
N ARG A 1 -5.14 14.06 -45.15
CA ARG A 1 -4.37 12.83 -45.47
C ARG A 1 -3.46 12.57 -44.28
N THR A 2 -3.87 11.66 -43.40
CA THR A 2 -3.06 11.16 -42.28
C THR A 2 -1.89 10.34 -42.82
N SER A 3 -0.79 10.27 -42.07
CA SER A 3 0.38 9.46 -42.44
C SER A 3 0.03 7.95 -42.46
N PRO A 4 0.83 7.11 -43.14
CA PRO A 4 0.58 5.67 -43.21
C PRO A 4 0.54 5.02 -41.82
N ASP A 5 -0.20 3.92 -41.73
CA ASP A 5 -0.41 3.18 -40.49
C ASP A 5 0.92 2.72 -39.87
N ALA A 6 1.32 3.36 -38.78
CA ALA A 6 2.45 2.90 -37.98
C ALA A 6 2.12 1.49 -37.44
N SER A 7 3.00 0.54 -37.73
CA SER A 7 2.78 -0.87 -37.41
C SER A 7 2.47 -1.08 -35.92
N SER A 8 1.76 -2.16 -35.57
CA SER A 8 1.49 -2.50 -34.16
C SER A 8 2.78 -2.50 -33.31
N ALA A 9 3.89 -2.99 -33.90
CA ALA A 9 5.21 -2.96 -33.28
C ALA A 9 5.72 -1.54 -32.98
N GLU A 10 5.65 -0.62 -33.95
CA GLU A 10 6.07 0.78 -33.78
C GLU A 10 5.20 1.54 -32.78
N SER A 11 3.88 1.36 -32.86
CA SER A 11 2.93 1.96 -31.91
C SER A 11 3.18 1.45 -30.48
N ARG A 12 3.43 0.15 -30.30
CA ARG A 12 3.79 -0.44 -29.00
C ARG A 12 5.14 0.08 -28.50
N GLU A 13 6.13 0.23 -29.37
CA GLU A 13 7.48 0.69 -28.99
C GLU A 13 7.51 2.19 -28.64
N PHE A 14 6.72 3.01 -29.34
CA PHE A 14 6.44 4.38 -28.91
C PHE A 14 5.75 4.43 -27.55
N GLY A 15 4.80 3.52 -27.29
CA GLY A 15 4.17 3.34 -25.97
C GLY A 15 5.16 2.95 -24.87
N ASN A 16 6.13 2.07 -25.16
CA ASN A 16 7.18 1.69 -24.22
C ASN A 16 8.05 2.90 -23.83
N ARG A 17 8.43 3.73 -24.80
CA ARG A 17 9.21 4.96 -24.55
C ARG A 17 8.43 5.97 -23.72
N ALA A 18 7.17 6.26 -24.08
CA ALA A 18 6.32 7.16 -23.31
C ALA A 18 6.10 6.67 -21.87
N PHE A 19 5.91 5.35 -21.68
CA PHE A 19 5.81 4.73 -20.36
C PHE A 19 7.08 4.90 -19.53
N GLY A 20 8.27 4.71 -20.13
CA GLY A 20 9.55 4.91 -19.46
C GLY A 20 9.82 6.35 -19.02
N LEU A 21 9.18 7.33 -19.68
CA LEU A 21 9.21 8.75 -19.31
C LEU A 21 8.11 9.15 -18.30
N GLY A 22 7.25 8.22 -17.89
CA GLY A 22 6.10 8.50 -17.01
C GLY A 22 4.90 9.16 -17.71
N ASP A 23 4.94 9.37 -19.02
CA ASP A 23 3.80 9.87 -19.80
C ASP A 23 2.82 8.73 -20.09
N TYR A 24 2.04 8.38 -19.06
CA TYR A 24 1.04 7.32 -19.12
C TYR A 24 -0.11 7.66 -20.07
N THR A 25 -0.41 8.94 -20.32
CA THR A 25 -1.48 9.37 -21.24
C THR A 25 -1.10 9.07 -22.68
N THR A 26 0.11 9.48 -23.11
CA THR A 26 0.65 9.15 -24.44
C THR A 26 0.87 7.65 -24.59
N ALA A 27 1.39 6.98 -23.56
CA ALA A 27 1.54 5.53 -23.56
C ALA A 27 0.20 4.80 -23.76
N LYS A 28 -0.89 5.27 -23.11
CA LYS A 28 -2.25 4.72 -23.27
C LYS A 28 -2.69 4.80 -24.73
N ALA A 29 -2.60 5.97 -25.34
CA ALA A 29 -3.01 6.19 -26.73
C ALA A 29 -2.18 5.34 -27.71
N ALA A 30 -0.89 5.16 -27.44
CA ALA A 30 0.01 4.33 -28.23
C ALA A 30 -0.32 2.83 -28.14
N TYR A 31 -0.54 2.30 -26.95
CA TYR A 31 -0.92 0.90 -26.77
C TYR A 31 -2.34 0.59 -27.25
N MET A 32 -3.26 1.57 -27.24
CA MET A 32 -4.58 1.43 -27.88
C MET A 32 -4.44 1.20 -29.39
N ARG A 33 -3.72 2.08 -30.11
CA ARG A 33 -3.45 1.88 -31.55
C ARG A 33 -2.77 0.54 -31.84
N ALA A 34 -1.81 0.14 -31.00
CA ALA A 34 -1.14 -1.16 -31.15
C ALA A 34 -2.06 -2.37 -30.93
N ALA A 35 -3.18 -2.21 -30.23
CA ALA A 35 -4.18 -3.25 -29.95
C ALA A 35 -5.40 -3.20 -30.89
N GLU A 36 -5.47 -2.24 -31.81
CA GLU A 36 -6.49 -2.13 -32.88
C GLU A 36 -6.11 -2.92 -34.14
N VAL A 37 -4.86 -3.39 -34.24
CA VAL A 37 -4.33 -4.14 -35.39
C VAL A 37 -4.59 -5.64 -35.24
N GLU A 38 -5.16 -6.25 -36.28
CA GLU A 38 -5.29 -7.71 -36.44
C GLU A 38 -4.08 -8.28 -37.22
N PRO A 39 -3.70 -9.56 -37.02
CA PRO A 39 -4.35 -10.56 -36.18
C PRO A 39 -4.03 -10.41 -34.69
N LYS A 40 -4.95 -10.84 -33.82
CA LYS A 40 -4.69 -10.99 -32.37
C LYS A 40 -3.68 -12.09 -32.07
N ASP A 41 -2.41 -11.72 -32.07
CA ASP A 41 -1.27 -12.61 -31.83
C ASP A 41 -0.59 -12.35 -30.46
N SER A 42 0.62 -12.88 -30.27
CA SER A 42 1.41 -12.64 -29.05
C SER A 42 1.91 -11.19 -28.93
N LEU A 43 1.97 -10.42 -30.01
CA LEU A 43 2.29 -8.99 -30.01
C LEU A 43 1.08 -8.16 -29.56
N TRP A 44 -0.12 -8.50 -30.02
CA TRP A 44 -1.39 -7.94 -29.54
C TRP A 44 -1.54 -8.16 -28.03
N LEU A 45 -1.27 -9.38 -27.53
CA LEU A 45 -1.28 -9.67 -26.08
C LEU A 45 -0.28 -8.81 -25.28
N LYS A 46 0.92 -8.54 -25.83
CA LYS A 46 1.89 -7.62 -25.21
C LYS A 46 1.33 -6.20 -25.11
N SER A 47 0.66 -5.71 -26.15
CA SER A 47 -0.01 -4.41 -26.17
C SER A 47 -1.16 -4.33 -25.15
N ILE A 48 -2.06 -5.33 -25.10
CA ILE A 48 -3.15 -5.39 -24.10
C ILE A 48 -2.62 -5.42 -22.67
N ALA A 49 -1.60 -6.25 -22.40
CA ALA A 49 -0.99 -6.30 -21.08
C ALA A 49 -0.43 -4.93 -20.69
N ASN A 50 0.29 -4.24 -21.59
CA ASN A 50 0.86 -2.92 -21.31
C ASN A 50 -0.21 -1.83 -21.16
N LEU A 51 -1.29 -1.87 -21.95
CA LEU A 51 -2.44 -0.98 -21.80
C LEU A 51 -3.15 -1.17 -20.46
N ALA A 52 -3.24 -2.41 -19.95
CA ALA A 52 -3.75 -2.68 -18.61
C ALA A 52 -2.83 -2.12 -17.51
N LEU A 53 -1.50 -2.22 -17.66
CA LEU A 53 -0.55 -1.60 -16.72
C LEU A 53 -0.65 -0.06 -16.71
N VAL A 54 -0.76 0.56 -17.89
CA VAL A 54 -1.01 2.01 -17.99
C VAL A 54 -2.34 2.38 -17.37
N SER A 55 -3.38 1.56 -17.56
CA SER A 55 -4.69 1.79 -16.95
C SER A 55 -4.64 1.69 -15.41
N LEU A 56 -3.75 0.87 -14.84
CA LEU A 56 -3.46 0.88 -13.39
C LEU A 56 -2.78 2.19 -12.95
N LYS A 57 -1.76 2.63 -13.70
CA LYS A 57 -1.01 3.88 -13.44
C LYS A 57 -1.87 5.15 -13.58
N LEU A 58 -2.95 5.08 -14.35
CA LEU A 58 -3.95 6.15 -14.51
C LEU A 58 -5.19 5.95 -13.63
N GLU A 59 -5.14 5.03 -12.66
CA GLU A 59 -6.23 4.69 -11.74
C GLU A 59 -7.55 4.22 -12.37
N LEU A 60 -7.51 3.84 -13.63
CA LEU A 60 -8.64 3.29 -14.39
C LEU A 60 -8.84 1.80 -14.05
N GLY A 61 -8.94 1.47 -12.75
CA GLY A 61 -8.96 0.09 -12.24
C GLY A 61 -9.98 -0.81 -12.95
N ARG A 62 -11.22 -0.33 -13.17
CA ARG A 62 -12.23 -1.08 -13.93
C ARG A 62 -11.75 -1.41 -15.34
N ARG A 63 -11.19 -0.43 -16.06
CA ARG A 63 -10.71 -0.60 -17.43
C ARG A 63 -9.51 -1.54 -17.49
N ALA A 64 -8.59 -1.43 -16.53
CA ALA A 64 -7.47 -2.35 -16.38
C ALA A 64 -7.94 -3.81 -16.18
N TRP A 65 -9.02 -4.00 -15.39
CA TRP A 65 -9.61 -5.33 -15.15
C TRP A 65 -10.26 -5.89 -16.41
N GLU A 66 -11.09 -5.11 -17.10
CA GLU A 66 -11.72 -5.48 -18.39
C GLU A 66 -10.67 -5.91 -19.43
N LEU A 67 -9.59 -5.14 -19.57
CA LEU A 67 -8.47 -5.45 -20.47
C LEU A 67 -7.75 -6.76 -20.08
N CYS A 68 -7.56 -7.00 -18.77
CA CYS A 68 -6.93 -8.24 -18.33
C CYS A 68 -7.82 -9.46 -18.53
N VAL A 69 -9.14 -9.34 -18.33
CA VAL A 69 -10.09 -10.43 -18.63
C VAL A 69 -10.03 -10.77 -20.11
N HIS A 70 -10.18 -9.79 -21.00
CA HIS A 70 -10.16 -10.02 -22.44
C HIS A 70 -8.81 -10.58 -22.95
N GLY A 71 -7.70 -10.06 -22.42
CA GLY A 71 -6.37 -10.59 -22.74
C GLY A 71 -6.17 -12.04 -22.29
N LEU A 72 -6.82 -12.48 -21.20
CA LEU A 72 -6.73 -13.87 -20.73
C LEU A 72 -7.57 -14.84 -21.56
N GLU A 73 -8.71 -14.40 -22.09
CA GLU A 73 -9.55 -15.15 -23.03
C GLU A 73 -8.76 -15.45 -24.32
N VAL A 74 -8.26 -14.41 -24.98
CA VAL A 74 -7.47 -14.55 -26.23
C VAL A 74 -6.16 -15.29 -25.99
N ALA A 75 -5.52 -15.13 -24.83
CA ALA A 75 -4.35 -15.92 -24.44
C ALA A 75 -4.64 -17.42 -24.20
N SER A 76 -5.88 -17.89 -24.32
CA SER A 76 -6.22 -19.33 -24.36
C SER A 76 -6.23 -19.91 -25.78
N GLU A 77 -6.30 -19.05 -26.81
CA GLU A 77 -6.44 -19.43 -28.23
C GLU A 77 -5.11 -19.39 -29.00
N ILE A 78 -4.09 -18.69 -28.47
CA ILE A 78 -2.79 -18.51 -29.13
C ILE A 78 -1.80 -19.58 -28.67
N ASP A 79 -1.31 -20.41 -29.60
CA ASP A 79 -0.15 -21.28 -29.39
C ASP A 79 1.15 -20.52 -29.69
N SER A 80 1.85 -20.09 -28.64
CA SER A 80 3.13 -19.39 -28.74
C SER A 80 3.91 -19.47 -27.43
N PRO A 81 5.25 -19.67 -27.47
CA PRO A 81 6.07 -19.83 -26.26
C PRO A 81 6.08 -18.60 -25.33
N ASP A 82 5.71 -17.42 -25.82
CA ASP A 82 5.59 -16.19 -25.01
C ASP A 82 4.31 -16.15 -24.15
N VAL A 83 3.27 -16.89 -24.54
CA VAL A 83 1.92 -16.79 -23.96
C VAL A 83 1.86 -17.13 -22.46
N PRO A 84 2.56 -18.17 -21.94
CA PRO A 84 2.54 -18.46 -20.50
C PRO A 84 3.00 -17.28 -19.64
N GLY A 85 4.07 -16.57 -20.04
CA GLY A 85 4.58 -15.39 -19.34
C GLY A 85 3.64 -14.19 -19.43
N LEU A 86 2.95 -14.02 -20.57
CA LEU A 86 1.94 -12.97 -20.74
C LEU A 86 0.67 -13.26 -19.91
N ARG A 87 0.22 -14.51 -19.88
CA ARG A 87 -0.91 -14.98 -19.06
C ARG A 87 -0.64 -14.71 -17.57
N GLN A 88 0.56 -15.00 -17.08
CA GLN A 88 0.96 -14.67 -15.70
C GLN A 88 0.90 -13.15 -15.46
N LYS A 89 1.50 -12.32 -16.32
CA LYS A 89 1.46 -10.85 -16.20
C LYS A 89 0.02 -10.31 -16.17
N LEU A 90 -0.88 -10.85 -17.00
CA LEU A 90 -2.28 -10.45 -17.05
C LEU A 90 -3.04 -10.84 -15.78
N GLN A 91 -2.80 -12.02 -15.19
CA GLN A 91 -3.43 -12.38 -13.90
C GLN A 91 -3.01 -11.43 -12.76
N LEU A 92 -1.72 -11.11 -12.65
CA LEU A 92 -1.23 -10.18 -11.61
C LEU A 92 -1.81 -8.76 -11.78
N ARG A 93 -1.94 -8.30 -13.03
CA ARG A 93 -2.56 -7.01 -13.36
C ARG A 93 -4.08 -7.03 -13.11
N LYS A 94 -4.78 -8.14 -13.39
CA LYS A 94 -6.20 -8.34 -13.07
C LYS A 94 -6.47 -8.22 -11.57
N ALA A 95 -5.64 -8.84 -10.74
CA ALA A 95 -5.72 -8.76 -9.28
C ALA A 95 -5.57 -7.31 -8.79
N SER A 96 -4.51 -6.63 -9.24
CA SER A 96 -4.24 -5.23 -8.89
C SER A 96 -5.35 -4.28 -9.36
N ALA A 97 -5.90 -4.53 -10.55
CA ALA A 97 -6.98 -3.73 -11.13
C ALA A 97 -8.30 -3.85 -10.36
N LEU A 98 -8.62 -5.07 -9.95
CA LEU A 98 -9.80 -5.37 -9.16
C LEU A 98 -9.69 -4.79 -7.75
N LEU A 99 -8.51 -4.85 -7.14
CA LEU A 99 -8.21 -4.18 -5.86
C LEU A 99 -8.43 -2.67 -5.97
N LEU A 100 -7.77 -2.02 -6.93
CA LEU A 100 -7.85 -0.56 -7.11
C LEU A 100 -9.26 -0.08 -7.42
N TRP A 101 -9.95 -0.73 -8.36
CA TRP A 101 -11.34 -0.39 -8.70
C TRP A 101 -12.26 -0.49 -7.48
N ASN A 102 -12.12 -1.55 -6.70
CA ASN A 102 -12.90 -1.74 -5.49
C ASN A 102 -12.56 -0.72 -4.41
N VAL A 103 -11.28 -0.41 -4.15
CA VAL A 103 -10.90 0.62 -3.17
C VAL A 103 -11.50 1.98 -3.55
N VAL A 104 -11.37 2.38 -4.82
CA VAL A 104 -11.95 3.63 -5.36
C VAL A 104 -13.48 3.65 -5.23
N ASN A 105 -14.17 2.54 -5.53
CA ASN A 105 -15.64 2.48 -5.39
C ASN A 105 -16.08 2.57 -3.92
N ASN A 106 -15.40 1.86 -3.01
CA ASN A 106 -15.75 1.88 -1.60
C ASN A 106 -15.45 3.25 -0.99
N TYR A 107 -14.34 3.91 -1.36
CA TYR A 107 -14.07 5.30 -1.00
C TYR A 107 -15.17 6.25 -1.53
N ARG A 108 -15.57 6.14 -2.80
CA ARG A 108 -16.67 6.96 -3.35
C ARG A 108 -18.00 6.72 -2.63
N ALA A 109 -18.25 5.50 -2.17
CA ALA A 109 -19.41 5.20 -1.33
C ALA A 109 -19.27 5.79 0.08
N SER A 110 -18.07 5.92 0.65
CA SER A 110 -17.84 6.48 1.99
C SER A 110 -18.21 7.96 2.05
N LEU A 111 -17.81 8.72 1.03
CA LEU A 111 -18.14 10.14 0.90
C LEU A 111 -19.65 10.43 0.88
N LEU A 112 -20.48 9.43 0.58
CA LEU A 112 -21.94 9.55 0.49
C LEU A 112 -22.68 9.13 1.78
N VAL A 113 -22.02 8.47 2.73
CA VAL A 113 -22.68 7.78 3.87
C VAL A 113 -22.56 8.54 5.21
N THR A 114 -21.96 9.73 5.19
CA THR A 114 -21.60 10.67 6.30
C THR A 114 -20.20 10.49 6.91
N PRO A 115 -19.52 11.59 7.31
CA PRO A 115 -18.15 11.55 7.83
C PRO A 115 -17.94 10.73 9.12
N GLN A 116 -19.02 10.43 9.86
CA GLN A 116 -18.96 9.71 11.13
C GLN A 116 -19.04 8.19 11.00
N CYS A 117 -19.28 7.65 9.79
CA CYS A 117 -19.50 6.22 9.57
C CYS A 117 -18.41 5.58 8.70
N PRO A 118 -17.59 4.66 9.24
CA PRO A 118 -16.57 3.95 8.46
C PRO A 118 -17.22 2.98 7.45
N THR A 119 -16.79 3.07 6.19
CA THR A 119 -17.40 2.36 5.07
C THR A 119 -17.36 0.84 5.18
N LYS A 120 -18.28 0.19 4.47
CA LYS A 120 -18.24 -1.26 4.19
C LYS A 120 -17.33 -1.55 2.99
N PHE A 121 -16.77 -2.76 2.93
CA PHE A 121 -16.22 -3.31 1.68
C PHE A 121 -17.35 -3.98 0.89
N THR A 122 -17.38 -3.78 -0.42
CA THR A 122 -18.08 -4.68 -1.32
C THR A 122 -17.59 -6.11 -1.12
N PRO A 123 -18.46 -7.15 -1.19
CA PRO A 123 -18.04 -8.54 -1.20
C PRO A 123 -16.96 -8.82 -2.27
N LEU A 124 -17.04 -8.10 -3.39
CA LEU A 124 -16.04 -8.15 -4.46
C LEU A 124 -14.64 -7.68 -4.00
N LEU A 125 -14.51 -6.61 -3.20
CA LEU A 125 -13.23 -6.15 -2.66
C LEU A 125 -12.65 -7.18 -1.70
N ARG A 126 -13.49 -7.60 -0.76
CA ARG A 126 -13.21 -8.61 0.27
C ARG A 126 -12.65 -9.89 -0.35
N ASP A 127 -13.29 -10.39 -1.40
CA ASP A 127 -12.89 -11.64 -2.06
C ASP A 127 -11.63 -11.45 -2.93
N SER A 128 -11.32 -10.22 -3.35
CA SER A 128 -10.17 -9.90 -4.24
C SER A 128 -8.87 -9.59 -3.50
N VAL A 129 -8.96 -8.92 -2.35
CA VAL A 129 -7.84 -8.74 -1.40
C VAL A 129 -7.37 -10.11 -0.90
N CYS A 130 -8.32 -11.03 -0.67
CA CYS A 130 -8.07 -12.25 0.08
C CYS A 130 -8.06 -13.54 -0.78
N ALA A 131 -8.01 -13.43 -2.12
CA ALA A 131 -7.96 -14.60 -3.00
C ALA A 131 -6.60 -15.31 -2.94
N PRO A 132 -6.52 -16.61 -2.58
CA PRO A 132 -5.26 -17.33 -2.34
C PRO A 132 -4.41 -17.58 -3.61
N SER A 133 -4.88 -17.19 -4.79
CA SER A 133 -4.21 -17.38 -6.09
C SER A 133 -3.44 -16.15 -6.59
N ASN A 134 -3.67 -14.96 -6.01
CA ASN A 134 -3.11 -13.70 -6.51
C ASN A 134 -1.68 -13.45 -5.98
N LYS A 135 -0.69 -14.21 -6.49
CA LYS A 135 0.75 -14.07 -6.17
C LYS A 135 1.42 -12.77 -6.67
N GLY A 136 0.69 -11.66 -6.76
CA GLY A 136 1.21 -10.38 -7.25
C GLY A 136 0.16 -9.30 -7.49
N SER A 137 -0.88 -9.23 -6.65
CA SER A 137 -1.40 -7.90 -6.30
C SER A 137 -0.23 -7.10 -5.72
N LEU A 138 -0.06 -5.85 -6.12
CA LEU A 138 0.94 -4.94 -5.54
C LEU A 138 0.53 -4.52 -4.12
N PHE A 139 0.60 -5.45 -3.18
CA PHE A 139 0.70 -5.14 -1.76
C PHE A 139 2.15 -4.72 -1.50
N PHE A 140 2.35 -3.48 -1.09
CA PHE A 140 3.68 -3.02 -0.68
C PHE A 140 4.01 -3.64 0.69
N ALA A 141 4.68 -4.79 0.66
CA ALA A 141 5.24 -5.45 1.83
C ALA A 141 6.55 -4.76 2.25
N GLY A 142 6.43 -3.59 2.88
CA GLY A 142 7.55 -2.83 3.41
C GLY A 142 7.23 -2.22 4.76
N GLN A 143 8.25 -2.10 5.62
CA GLN A 143 8.22 -1.22 6.79
C GLN A 143 7.99 0.26 6.37
N PHE A 144 8.26 0.58 5.10
CA PHE A 144 8.10 1.88 4.46
C PHE A 144 7.36 1.75 3.12
N LEU A 145 6.52 2.76 2.83
CA LEU A 145 5.64 2.91 1.69
C LEU A 145 5.83 4.31 1.09
N GLU A 146 6.73 4.47 0.14
CA GLU A 146 6.90 5.77 -0.54
C GLU A 146 5.90 5.91 -1.70
N THR A 147 5.45 7.15 -1.97
CA THR A 147 4.57 7.39 -3.12
C THR A 147 5.25 7.16 -4.46
N ASP A 148 4.73 6.18 -5.20
CA ASP A 148 4.59 6.34 -6.63
C ASP A 148 3.80 7.62 -6.92
N LYS A 149 4.40 8.56 -7.66
CA LYS A 149 3.79 9.87 -7.98
C LYS A 149 2.45 9.73 -8.71
N SER A 150 2.20 8.61 -9.39
CA SER A 150 0.93 8.33 -10.07
C SER A 150 -0.14 7.62 -9.24
N SER A 151 0.16 7.15 -8.03
CA SER A 151 -0.87 6.58 -7.15
C SER A 151 -1.56 7.71 -6.38
N ARG A 152 -2.89 7.70 -6.29
CA ARG A 152 -3.67 8.55 -5.39
C ARG A 152 -3.64 8.03 -3.97
N PHE A 153 -3.73 6.71 -3.79
CA PHE A 153 -3.78 6.09 -2.48
C PHE A 153 -2.42 5.55 -2.04
N LEU A 154 -2.09 5.71 -0.76
CA LEU A 154 -1.13 4.84 -0.06
C LEU A 154 -1.91 3.86 0.79
N ILE A 155 -1.68 2.56 0.62
CA ILE A 155 -2.48 1.50 1.25
C ILE A 155 -1.55 0.57 2.02
N THR A 156 -1.90 0.29 3.26
CA THR A 156 -1.25 -0.75 4.09
C THR A 156 -2.28 -1.74 4.63
N LEU A 157 -1.81 -2.91 5.06
CA LEU A 157 -2.62 -3.96 5.67
C LEU A 157 -2.12 -4.31 7.08
N GLY A 158 -2.97 -4.96 7.88
CA GLY A 158 -2.56 -5.54 9.17
C GLY A 158 -2.13 -4.48 10.18
N ALA A 159 -2.96 -3.47 10.38
CA ALA A 159 -2.67 -2.30 11.21
C ALA A 159 -3.21 -2.40 12.65
N LEU A 160 -3.75 -3.55 13.05
CA LEU A 160 -4.17 -3.80 14.42
C LEU A 160 -2.97 -4.00 15.37
N THR A 161 -1.96 -4.76 14.95
CA THR A 161 -0.78 -5.13 15.78
C THR A 161 0.47 -4.32 15.44
N CYS A 162 0.27 -3.13 14.87
CA CYS A 162 1.31 -2.21 14.46
C CYS A 162 0.79 -0.77 14.60
N LEU A 163 1.69 0.21 14.56
CA LEU A 163 1.31 1.60 14.33
C LEU A 163 1.72 2.01 12.91
N VAL A 164 0.75 2.58 12.18
CA VAL A 164 0.93 3.10 10.83
C VAL A 164 1.13 4.61 10.90
N ILE A 165 2.17 5.10 10.25
CA ILE A 165 2.39 6.53 10.03
C ILE A 165 1.99 6.82 8.59
N PHE A 166 1.08 7.75 8.35
CA PHE A 166 0.90 8.38 7.04
C PHE A 166 1.32 9.83 7.14
N ALA A 167 2.20 10.30 6.26
CA ALA A 167 2.56 11.71 6.15
C ALA A 167 2.32 12.19 4.71
N TRP A 168 1.83 13.40 4.52
CA TRP A 168 1.42 13.91 3.21
C TRP A 168 1.40 15.42 3.11
N THR A 169 1.58 15.94 1.90
CA THR A 169 1.40 17.35 1.58
C THR A 169 0.57 17.53 0.30
N PRO A 170 -0.44 18.41 0.28
CA PRO A 170 -1.14 18.77 -0.95
C PRO A 170 -0.26 19.62 -1.88
N ALA A 171 0.61 20.48 -1.32
CA ALA A 171 1.31 21.53 -2.04
C ALA A 171 2.30 21.01 -3.10
N HIS A 172 2.82 19.79 -2.92
CA HIS A 172 3.81 19.18 -3.83
C HIS A 172 3.22 18.03 -4.64
N GLY A 173 2.01 18.21 -5.17
CA GLY A 173 1.34 17.24 -6.05
C GLY A 173 0.89 15.98 -5.33
N GLY A 174 0.45 16.11 -4.08
CA GLY A 174 0.04 14.97 -3.26
C GLY A 174 1.19 14.01 -2.98
N ARG A 175 2.38 14.53 -2.62
CA ARG A 175 3.51 13.69 -2.15
C ARG A 175 3.11 13.06 -0.82
N GLY A 176 3.49 11.81 -0.61
CA GLY A 176 3.16 11.09 0.61
C GLY A 176 4.16 10.03 1.01
N PHE A 177 4.01 9.59 2.25
CA PHE A 177 4.80 8.58 2.91
C PHE A 177 3.87 7.74 3.76
N GLY A 178 4.10 6.42 3.77
CA GLY A 178 3.54 5.51 4.74
C GLY A 178 4.66 4.75 5.44
N ALA A 179 4.49 4.40 6.71
CA ALA A 179 5.32 3.41 7.40
C ALA A 179 4.43 2.45 8.16
N HIS A 180 4.74 1.15 8.07
CA HIS A 180 4.13 0.10 8.89
C HIS A 180 5.16 -0.29 9.94
N VAL A 181 4.92 0.10 11.20
CA VAL A 181 5.86 -0.13 12.28
C VAL A 181 5.26 -1.20 13.21
N PRO A 182 5.76 -2.45 13.20
CA PRO A 182 5.40 -3.45 14.19
C PRO A 182 6.23 -3.27 15.47
N VAL A 183 5.71 -3.74 16.62
CA VAL A 183 6.43 -3.68 17.92
C VAL A 183 7.81 -4.37 17.88
N GLY A 184 7.98 -5.41 17.04
CA GLY A 184 9.28 -6.04 16.82
C GLY A 184 10.34 -5.11 16.22
N ALA A 185 9.95 -4.14 15.37
CA ALA A 185 10.86 -3.13 14.83
C ALA A 185 11.31 -2.14 15.90
N LEU A 186 10.41 -1.78 16.82
CA LEU A 186 10.73 -0.95 18.00
C LEU A 186 11.75 -1.64 18.90
N LEU A 187 11.50 -2.88 19.31
CA LEU A 187 12.38 -3.62 20.22
C LEU A 187 13.78 -3.83 19.61
N HIS A 188 13.84 -4.11 18.30
CA HIS A 188 15.10 -4.16 17.55
C HIS A 188 15.81 -2.80 17.50
N GLY A 189 15.07 -1.70 17.32
CA GLY A 189 15.58 -0.33 17.42
C GLY A 189 16.17 0.00 18.79
N CYS A 190 15.52 -0.45 19.88
CA CYS A 190 16.01 -0.29 21.24
C CYS A 190 17.34 -1.03 21.46
N ALA A 191 17.42 -2.29 21.05
CA ALA A 191 18.66 -3.07 21.11
C ALA A 191 19.78 -2.46 20.27
N ARG A 192 19.48 -2.00 19.05
CA ARG A 192 20.46 -1.30 18.19
C ARG A 192 20.93 0.01 18.80
N ARG A 193 20.04 0.81 19.40
CA ARG A 193 20.41 2.07 20.06
C ARG A 193 21.46 1.87 21.15
N MET A 194 21.38 0.80 21.93
CA MET A 194 22.39 0.45 22.95
C MET A 194 23.77 0.15 22.35
N LEU A 195 23.82 -0.33 21.10
CA LEU A 195 25.06 -0.72 20.41
C LEU A 195 25.62 0.41 19.52
N SER A 196 24.77 1.16 18.82
CA SER A 196 25.15 2.03 17.71
C SER A 196 25.09 3.53 18.01
N LYS A 197 24.85 3.93 19.27
CA LYS A 197 24.68 5.34 19.71
C LYS A 197 23.62 6.12 18.91
N SER A 198 22.60 5.43 18.38
CA SER A 198 21.49 6.06 17.67
C SER A 198 20.78 7.09 18.58
N GLU A 199 20.43 8.26 18.04
CA GLU A 199 19.73 9.28 18.82
C GLU A 199 18.27 8.87 19.09
N HIS A 200 17.62 8.32 18.06
CA HIS A 200 16.25 7.80 18.16
C HIS A 200 16.22 6.27 18.09
N VAL A 201 15.15 5.68 18.65
CA VAL A 201 14.88 4.24 18.58
C VAL A 201 14.48 3.83 17.16
N LEU A 202 13.67 4.65 16.51
CA LEU A 202 13.16 4.45 15.16
C LEU A 202 13.87 5.37 14.15
N GLU A 203 15.20 5.47 14.24
CA GLU A 203 16.04 6.35 13.40
C GLU A 203 15.78 6.16 11.90
N GLU A 204 15.50 4.94 11.45
CA GLU A 204 15.17 4.64 10.05
C GLU A 204 13.88 5.35 9.59
N VAL A 205 12.90 5.50 10.49
CA VAL A 205 11.66 6.27 10.24
C VAL A 205 11.98 7.76 10.17
N VAL A 206 12.82 8.27 11.09
CA VAL A 206 13.25 9.68 11.12
C VAL A 206 13.92 10.06 9.80
N GLN A 207 14.89 9.26 9.36
CA GLN A 207 15.64 9.51 8.13
C GLN A 207 14.77 9.34 6.88
N ALA A 208 13.87 8.35 6.84
CA ALA A 208 12.96 8.17 5.71
C ALA A 208 11.98 9.37 5.56
N LEU A 209 11.36 9.81 6.66
CA LEU A 209 10.51 11.00 6.68
C LEU A 209 11.26 12.26 6.24
N LYS A 210 12.46 12.53 6.80
CA LYS A 210 13.31 13.67 6.38
C LYS A 210 13.66 13.61 4.89
N THR A 211 13.98 12.42 4.37
CA THR A 211 14.33 12.24 2.95
C THR A 211 13.13 12.48 2.03
N THR A 212 11.96 11.94 2.36
CA THR A 212 10.76 12.07 1.50
C THR A 212 10.25 13.51 1.41
N PHE A 213 10.48 14.35 2.42
CA PHE A 213 10.00 15.74 2.49
C PHE A 213 11.12 16.79 2.59
N ALA A 214 12.33 16.47 2.12
CA ALA A 214 13.52 17.34 2.27
C ALA A 214 13.39 18.75 1.64
N ASP A 215 12.50 18.92 0.67
CA ASP A 215 12.20 20.15 -0.07
C ASP A 215 10.79 20.71 0.23
N VAL A 216 10.16 20.27 1.32
CA VAL A 216 8.81 20.68 1.76
C VAL A 216 8.90 21.32 3.15
N SER A 217 8.14 22.41 3.40
CA SER A 217 8.03 22.96 4.76
C SER A 217 7.38 21.94 5.70
N SER A 218 7.88 21.81 6.93
CA SER A 218 7.26 20.89 7.89
C SER A 218 5.88 21.34 8.37
N GLU A 219 5.50 22.60 8.12
CA GLU A 219 4.15 23.14 8.33
C GLU A 219 3.18 22.71 7.21
N ASP A 220 3.68 22.39 6.01
CA ASP A 220 2.88 21.94 4.86
C ASP A 220 2.66 20.41 4.83
N VAL A 221 3.16 19.67 5.84
CA VAL A 221 3.05 18.21 5.94
C VAL A 221 2.13 17.83 7.10
N GLU A 222 0.98 17.24 6.78
CA GLU A 222 0.10 16.61 7.76
C GLU A 222 0.58 15.17 8.02
N VAL A 223 0.60 14.77 9.29
CA VAL A 223 0.94 13.40 9.71
C VAL A 223 -0.21 12.78 10.48
N HIS A 224 -0.63 11.58 10.10
CA HIS A 224 -1.61 10.77 10.80
C HIS A 224 -0.92 9.53 11.40
N VAL A 225 -1.21 9.24 12.66
CA VAL A 225 -0.85 7.97 13.31
C VAL A 225 -2.11 7.14 13.49
N VAL A 226 -2.09 5.92 12.96
CA VAL A 226 -3.28 5.12 12.69
C VAL A 226 -3.04 3.66 13.07
N GLY A 227 -4.03 3.01 13.67
CA GLY A 227 -3.96 1.60 14.07
C GLY A 227 -3.47 1.42 15.51
N GLY A 228 -2.99 0.21 15.83
CA GLY A 228 -2.67 -0.21 17.19
C GLY A 228 -3.91 -0.47 18.05
N HIS A 229 -3.72 -0.98 19.27
CA HIS A 229 -4.76 -1.10 20.29
C HIS A 229 -4.15 -0.91 21.68
N GLU A 230 -4.97 -0.54 22.67
CA GLU A 230 -4.50 -0.12 24.00
C GLU A 230 -3.58 -1.17 24.68
N GLY A 231 -3.95 -2.45 24.59
CA GLY A 231 -3.24 -3.55 25.24
C GLY A 231 -1.82 -3.85 24.71
N GLU A 232 -1.49 -3.40 23.50
CA GLU A 232 -0.14 -3.54 22.91
C GLU A 232 0.64 -2.22 22.90
N ASP A 233 0.00 -1.08 23.20
CA ASP A 233 0.72 0.18 23.27
C ASP A 233 1.70 0.18 24.44
N PHE A 234 1.30 -0.36 25.59
CA PHE A 234 2.22 -0.58 26.70
C PHE A 234 2.98 -1.90 26.53
N ASN A 235 4.32 -1.85 26.50
CA ASN A 235 5.14 -3.05 26.37
C ASN A 235 6.15 -3.19 27.51
N ILE A 236 6.03 -4.26 28.31
CA ILE A 236 6.87 -4.46 29.51
C ILE A 236 8.37 -4.62 29.19
N ALA A 237 8.74 -5.09 28.00
CA ALA A 237 10.14 -5.22 27.61
C ALA A 237 10.82 -3.84 27.49
N LEU A 238 10.08 -2.76 27.22
CA LEU A 238 10.63 -1.40 27.18
C LEU A 238 11.11 -0.91 28.55
N LYS A 239 10.70 -1.54 29.65
CA LYS A 239 11.24 -1.23 31.00
C LYS A 239 12.71 -1.54 31.14
N SER A 240 13.23 -2.57 30.46
CA SER A 240 14.66 -2.90 30.53
C SER A 240 15.53 -1.88 29.78
N TYR A 241 14.99 -1.29 28.71
CA TYR A 241 15.64 -0.24 27.93
C TYR A 241 15.50 1.16 28.55
N PHE A 242 14.39 1.44 29.24
CA PHE A 242 14.05 2.76 29.77
C PHE A 242 13.55 2.74 31.22
N PRO A 243 14.31 2.20 32.20
CA PRO A 243 13.81 1.92 33.55
C PRO A 243 13.25 3.14 34.28
N SER A 244 13.86 4.32 34.08
CA SER A 244 13.48 5.58 34.75
C SER A 244 12.49 6.45 33.96
N HIS A 245 11.96 5.99 32.81
CA HIS A 245 11.13 6.82 31.93
C HIS A 245 9.83 6.09 31.55
N SER A 246 8.81 6.17 32.41
CA SER A 246 7.52 5.49 32.21
C SER A 246 6.85 5.84 30.88
N GLN A 247 6.93 7.09 30.40
CA GLN A 247 6.36 7.43 29.09
C GLN A 247 7.01 6.66 27.92
N LYS A 248 8.26 6.19 28.06
CA LYS A 248 8.96 5.40 27.03
C LYS A 248 8.63 3.91 27.09
N HIS A 249 7.72 3.49 27.97
CA HIS A 249 7.15 2.14 27.99
C HIS A 249 5.96 1.98 27.03
N TYR A 250 5.56 3.07 26.36
CA TYR A 250 4.50 3.10 25.36
C TYR A 250 5.09 3.11 23.94
N PHE A 251 4.56 2.29 23.04
CA PHE A 251 5.00 2.18 21.65
C PHE A 251 4.68 3.47 20.88
N SER A 252 3.47 4.00 21.02
CA SER A 252 3.03 5.27 20.46
C SER A 252 3.98 6.43 20.80
N TRP A 253 4.55 6.46 22.01
CA TRP A 253 5.52 7.48 22.39
C TRP A 253 6.73 7.51 21.45
N HIS A 254 7.25 6.35 21.05
CA HIS A 254 8.41 6.26 20.14
C HIS A 254 8.06 6.58 18.68
N ILE A 255 6.82 6.30 18.25
CA ILE A 255 6.30 6.75 16.96
C ILE A 255 6.25 8.27 16.91
N LEU A 256 5.69 8.90 17.95
CA LEU A 256 5.59 10.35 18.05
C LEU A 256 6.96 11.03 18.26
N ASP A 257 7.90 10.39 18.96
CA ASP A 257 9.30 10.82 19.05
C ASP A 257 9.94 10.85 17.65
N ALA A 258 9.77 9.79 16.86
CA ALA A 258 10.33 9.70 15.51
C ALA A 258 9.73 10.74 14.54
N VAL A 259 8.42 10.98 14.59
CA VAL A 259 7.76 12.00 13.76
C VAL A 259 8.23 13.42 14.13
N ARG A 260 8.34 13.73 15.43
CA ARG A 260 8.86 15.03 15.90
C ARG A 260 10.33 15.21 15.57
N ALA A 261 11.15 14.17 15.74
CA ALA A 261 12.56 14.16 15.36
C ALA A 261 12.80 14.34 13.85
N ALA A 262 11.80 13.96 13.04
CA ALA A 262 11.77 14.21 11.60
C ALA A 262 11.44 15.68 11.26
N GLY A 263 10.94 16.48 12.21
CA GLY A 263 10.62 17.90 12.08
C GLY A 263 9.13 18.24 12.06
N PHE A 264 8.24 17.24 12.15
CA PHE A 264 6.80 17.42 11.99
C PHE A 264 6.09 17.57 13.34
N GLY A 265 5.46 18.73 13.56
CA GLY A 265 4.73 19.06 14.78
C GLY A 265 3.24 18.70 14.74
N CYS A 266 2.61 18.80 13.57
CA CYS A 266 1.18 18.58 13.37
C CYS A 266 0.88 17.08 13.16
N VAL A 267 0.61 16.38 14.27
CA VAL A 267 0.32 14.94 14.25
C VAL A 267 -1.11 14.65 14.70
N ASN A 268 -1.92 14.14 13.79
CA ASN A 268 -3.27 13.66 14.02
C ASN A 268 -3.23 12.21 14.55
N THR A 269 -3.51 12.03 15.84
CA THR A 269 -3.55 10.73 16.51
C THR A 269 -4.97 10.23 16.78
N ALA A 270 -5.99 10.79 16.13
CA ALA A 270 -7.40 10.48 16.40
C ALA A 270 -7.79 9.02 16.05
N MET A 271 -6.92 8.29 15.33
CA MET A 271 -7.11 6.90 14.93
C MET A 271 -6.03 5.96 15.53
N GLN A 272 -5.28 6.44 16.51
CA GLN A 272 -4.24 5.69 17.22
C GLN A 272 -4.87 4.96 18.42
N ASN A 273 -4.62 3.65 18.54
CA ASN A 273 -5.04 2.80 19.66
C ASN A 273 -6.55 2.84 19.97
N VAL A 274 -7.39 3.09 18.97
CA VAL A 274 -8.86 3.28 19.14
C VAL A 274 -9.65 1.98 19.37
N PHE A 275 -8.96 0.86 19.63
CA PHE A 275 -9.57 -0.43 19.93
C PHE A 275 -9.25 -0.85 21.36
N GLU A 276 -10.29 -1.38 22.02
CA GLU A 276 -10.15 -2.17 23.23
C GLU A 276 -9.25 -3.38 22.95
N GLY A 277 -8.39 -3.75 23.89
CA GLY A 277 -7.50 -4.89 23.67
C GLY A 277 -6.67 -5.30 24.88
N GLU A 278 -6.19 -6.53 24.83
CA GLU A 278 -5.34 -7.15 25.86
C GLU A 278 -3.94 -7.40 25.31
N GLU A 279 -2.98 -7.70 26.18
CA GLU A 279 -1.60 -8.06 25.80
C GLU A 279 -1.58 -9.34 24.95
N ILE A 280 -0.87 -9.33 23.81
CA ILE A 280 -0.75 -10.47 22.90
C ILE A 280 0.25 -11.49 23.46
N THR A 281 -0.22 -12.23 24.46
CA THR A 281 0.52 -13.33 25.10
C THR A 281 0.59 -14.60 24.26
N SER A 282 -0.21 -14.72 23.19
CA SER A 282 -0.23 -15.88 22.29
C SER A 282 -0.88 -15.58 20.94
N VAL A 283 -0.60 -16.42 19.93
CA VAL A 283 -1.26 -16.37 18.61
C VAL A 283 -2.78 -16.55 18.73
N GLN A 284 -3.27 -17.30 19.72
CA GLN A 284 -4.69 -17.48 19.99
C GLN A 284 -5.35 -16.18 20.50
N VAL A 285 -4.65 -15.42 21.35
CA VAL A 285 -5.05 -14.08 21.78
C VAL A 285 -5.01 -13.11 20.61
N GLU A 286 -3.94 -13.11 19.81
CA GLU A 286 -3.84 -12.30 18.59
C GLU A 286 -5.03 -12.58 17.64
N LEU A 287 -5.31 -13.84 17.35
CA LEU A 287 -6.45 -14.25 16.51
C LEU A 287 -7.80 -13.97 17.18
N ARG A 288 -7.90 -13.87 18.51
CA ARG A 288 -9.11 -13.42 19.22
C ARG A 288 -9.29 -11.92 19.05
N LEU A 289 -8.27 -11.11 19.33
CA LEU A 289 -8.30 -9.66 19.15
C LEU A 289 -8.55 -9.29 17.70
N ARG A 290 -7.91 -9.94 16.73
CA ARG A 290 -8.21 -9.78 15.30
C ARG A 290 -9.63 -10.22 14.91
N ARG A 291 -10.33 -11.03 15.73
CA ARG A 291 -11.75 -11.40 15.57
C ARG A 291 -12.72 -10.52 16.37
N MET A 292 -12.25 -9.71 17.32
CA MET A 292 -13.04 -8.74 18.08
C MET A 292 -12.91 -7.35 17.43
N ASN A 293 -11.68 -6.90 17.22
CA ASN A 293 -11.29 -5.65 16.58
C ASN A 293 -11.16 -5.85 15.06
N GLN A 294 -12.18 -6.44 14.44
CA GLN A 294 -12.17 -7.18 13.15
C GLN A 294 -11.61 -6.47 11.91
N ARG A 295 -11.23 -5.22 12.03
CA ARG A 295 -11.19 -4.28 10.94
C ARG A 295 -10.23 -3.13 11.28
N PHE A 296 -8.95 -3.50 11.35
CA PHE A 296 -7.85 -2.69 10.77
C PHE A 296 -7.05 -3.55 9.78
N ILE A 297 -7.80 -4.33 9.01
CA ILE A 297 -7.26 -5.13 7.89
C ILE A 297 -6.58 -4.20 6.89
N LEU A 298 -7.12 -2.99 6.68
CA LEU A 298 -6.64 -2.00 5.72
C LEU A 298 -6.73 -0.59 6.31
N ALA A 299 -5.65 0.17 6.13
CA ALA A 299 -5.64 1.62 6.28
C ALA A 299 -5.09 2.23 4.99
N ALA A 300 -5.71 3.31 4.51
CA ALA A 300 -5.29 4.00 3.30
C ALA A 300 -5.36 5.51 3.46
N LEU A 301 -4.34 6.22 3.00
CA LEU A 301 -4.34 7.67 2.85
C LEU A 301 -4.76 8.02 1.41
N ASP A 302 -5.76 8.87 1.24
CA ASP A 302 -6.08 9.52 -0.03
C ASP A 302 -5.27 10.81 -0.20
N LYS A 303 -4.31 10.82 -1.13
CA LYS A 303 -3.40 11.96 -1.34
C LYS A 303 -3.98 13.11 -2.15
N GLU A 304 -5.21 12.99 -2.65
CA GLU A 304 -5.95 14.15 -3.15
C GLU A 304 -6.60 14.94 -2.00
N THR A 305 -6.97 14.27 -0.91
CA THR A 305 -7.86 14.87 0.12
C THR A 305 -7.30 14.85 1.54
N GLY A 306 -6.13 14.23 1.78
CA GLY A 306 -5.54 14.04 3.11
C GLY A 306 -6.25 12.98 3.98
N ASN A 307 -7.44 12.53 3.56
CA ASN A 307 -8.28 11.67 4.40
C ASN A 307 -7.66 10.27 4.58
N ILE A 308 -7.61 9.84 5.85
CA ILE A 308 -7.37 8.44 6.20
C ILE A 308 -8.68 7.66 6.09
N VAL A 309 -8.70 6.74 5.13
CA VAL A 309 -9.73 5.73 4.95
C VAL A 309 -9.32 4.49 5.71
N THR A 310 -10.03 4.19 6.79
CA THR A 310 -9.92 2.91 7.49
C THR A 310 -11.25 2.20 7.40
N HIS A 311 -11.20 0.88 7.53
CA HIS A 311 -12.37 0.03 7.45
C HIS A 311 -12.43 -0.69 8.80
N THR A 312 -13.39 -0.31 9.69
CA THR A 312 -13.65 -0.69 11.12
C THR A 312 -15.06 -1.28 11.39
N GLU A 313 -15.16 -2.46 12.01
CA GLU A 313 -16.38 -3.29 12.04
C GLU A 313 -17.19 -3.19 13.34
N ASN A 314 -18.39 -3.75 13.25
CA ASN A 314 -18.84 -4.84 14.11
C ASN A 314 -19.62 -5.85 13.25
N ALA A 315 -18.99 -6.94 12.78
CA ALA A 315 -19.69 -8.03 12.09
C ALA A 315 -19.81 -9.25 12.99
N THR A 316 -21.01 -9.80 13.02
CA THR A 316 -21.32 -11.10 13.64
C THR A 316 -20.66 -12.28 12.93
N ASP A 317 -20.13 -12.07 11.73
CA ASP A 317 -19.64 -13.12 10.85
C ASP A 317 -18.14 -13.38 11.05
N PRO A 318 -17.70 -14.64 11.20
CA PRO A 318 -16.30 -14.96 11.42
C PRO A 318 -15.44 -14.72 10.17
N VAL A 319 -14.25 -14.14 10.37
CA VAL A 319 -13.24 -13.95 9.32
C VAL A 319 -12.85 -15.28 8.67
N PRO A 320 -12.99 -15.44 7.34
CA PRO A 320 -12.62 -16.66 6.62
C PRO A 320 -11.15 -17.07 6.82
N PRO A 321 -10.85 -18.35 7.12
CA PRO A 321 -9.49 -18.81 7.43
C PRO A 321 -8.42 -18.52 6.37
N VAL A 322 -8.81 -18.36 5.11
CA VAL A 322 -7.90 -18.03 4.00
C VAL A 322 -7.30 -16.62 4.14
N TRP A 323 -7.97 -15.69 4.84
CA TRP A 323 -7.47 -14.33 5.05
C TRP A 323 -6.28 -14.33 6.01
N TRP A 324 -6.38 -15.07 7.13
CA TRP A 324 -5.27 -15.24 8.08
C TRP A 324 -4.03 -15.86 7.42
N LYS A 325 -4.24 -16.78 6.46
CA LYS A 325 -3.14 -17.37 5.69
C LYS A 325 -2.46 -16.34 4.79
N SER A 326 -3.23 -15.51 4.08
CA SER A 326 -2.70 -14.43 3.22
C SER A 326 -2.00 -13.34 4.04
N GLU A 327 -2.54 -12.98 5.20
CA GLU A 327 -1.92 -12.03 6.12
C GLU A 327 -0.61 -12.57 6.70
N ALA A 328 -0.57 -13.83 7.16
CA ALA A 328 0.65 -14.48 7.65
C ALA A 328 1.72 -14.64 6.55
N GLU A 329 1.31 -14.94 5.31
CA GLU A 329 2.21 -14.96 4.14
C GLU A 329 2.72 -13.56 3.78
N PHE A 330 1.96 -12.50 4.07
CA PHE A 330 2.38 -11.12 3.86
C PHE A 330 3.32 -10.62 4.96
N THR A 331 2.96 -10.77 6.25
CA THR A 331 3.77 -10.31 7.38
C THR A 331 5.09 -11.05 7.49
N SER A 332 5.15 -12.34 7.15
CA SER A 332 6.41 -13.11 7.09
C SER A 332 7.38 -12.65 5.99
N ARG A 333 6.93 -11.83 5.03
CA ARG A 333 7.80 -11.19 4.01
C ARG A 333 8.34 -9.84 4.47
N LEU A 334 7.80 -9.24 5.54
CA LEU A 334 8.35 -8.04 6.14
C LEU A 334 9.66 -8.40 6.85
N ARG A 335 10.80 -7.97 6.29
CA ARG A 335 12.10 -8.16 6.95
C ARG A 335 12.14 -7.32 8.22
N ILE A 336 12.22 -8.00 9.37
CA ILE A 336 12.45 -7.38 10.67
C ILE A 336 13.83 -6.68 10.62
N GLY A 337 13.84 -5.36 10.80
CA GLY A 337 15.01 -4.52 10.51
C GLY A 337 15.03 -4.07 9.04
N GLY A 338 13.99 -3.35 8.63
CA GLY A 338 13.71 -2.99 7.25
C GLY A 338 14.93 -2.48 6.49
N GLN A 339 15.12 -2.97 5.27
CA GLN A 339 16.18 -2.42 4.43
C GLN A 339 15.87 -0.94 4.16
N PRO A 340 16.78 -0.01 4.49
CA PRO A 340 16.58 1.39 4.14
C PRO A 340 16.44 1.50 2.63
N MET A 341 15.47 2.30 2.18
CA MET A 341 14.96 2.33 0.81
C MET A 341 16.08 2.42 -0.23
N VAL A 342 16.53 1.26 -0.74
CA VAL A 342 17.62 1.19 -1.73
C VAL A 342 17.23 1.94 -3.00
N HIS A 343 15.93 1.93 -3.31
CA HIS A 343 15.30 2.65 -4.42
C HIS A 343 15.45 4.17 -4.29
N ALA A 344 15.24 4.73 -3.08
CA ALA A 344 15.32 6.18 -2.84
C ALA A 344 16.76 6.72 -2.92
N LYS A 345 17.78 5.87 -2.68
CA LYS A 345 19.18 6.22 -2.93
C LYS A 345 19.57 6.21 -4.42
N THR A 346 18.68 5.76 -5.31
CA THR A 346 18.96 5.55 -6.74
C THR A 346 18.01 6.32 -7.67
N SER A 347 17.25 7.29 -7.15
CA SER A 347 16.19 8.00 -7.90
C SER A 347 16.29 9.53 -7.83
N TYR A 348 17.49 10.05 -7.50
CA TYR A 348 17.90 11.45 -7.60
C TYR A 348 19.25 11.54 -8.31
#